data_AF-A0A2D8PT50-F1
#
_entry.id   AF-A0A2D8PT50-F1
#
_cell.length_a   1.000
_cell.length_b   1.000
_cell.length_c   1.000
_cell.angle_alpha   90.00
_cell.angle_beta   90.00
_cell.angle_gamma   90.00
#
_symmetry.space_group_name_H-M   'P 1'
#
loop_
_entity.id
_entity.type
_entity.pdbx_description
1 polymer ?
#
loop_
_entity_poly.entity_id
_entity_poly.type
_entity_poly.pdbx_seq_one_letter_code
_entity_poly.pdbx_strand_id
1 'polypeptide(L)'
;METWFAKSLIATAAIVPAFLAIPFFKDRYGVDPLVYLVWYFMATAISIALYWASSGRASTLVPPAGALTAILLIGIFFGAFANGSLFQAMGLAPNPGLPPVIYATASLVVFGLSAALATSFPLFFKPVETDPSRLVGVVLVIGGLYLLAGGRLPGFLRGA
;
A
#
# COMPACT_ATOMS: atom_id res chain seq x y z
N MET A 1 -1.08 22.82 3.44
CA MET A 1 -1.08 21.35 3.46
C MET A 1 0.02 20.88 2.52
N GLU A 2 0.94 20.04 2.98
CA GLU A 2 2.09 19.61 2.18
C GLU A 2 1.63 18.76 0.98
N THR A 3 2.29 18.89 -0.16
CA THR A 3 1.87 18.26 -1.43
C THR A 3 1.81 16.73 -1.33
N TRP A 4 2.71 16.11 -0.57
CA TRP A 4 2.71 14.65 -0.38
C TRP A 4 1.45 14.19 0.36
N PHE A 5 0.98 14.95 1.35
CA PHE A 5 -0.19 14.58 2.14
C PHE A 5 -1.48 14.66 1.30
N ALA A 6 -1.64 15.73 0.51
CA ALA A 6 -2.77 15.85 -0.41
C ALA A 6 -2.81 14.71 -1.44
N LYS A 7 -1.65 14.32 -1.98
CA LYS A 7 -1.53 13.17 -2.89
C LYS A 7 -1.93 11.85 -2.23
N SER A 8 -1.56 11.65 -0.96
CA SER A 8 -1.97 10.47 -0.20
C SER A 8 -3.49 10.40 -0.02
N LEU A 9 -4.16 11.52 0.26
CA LEU A 9 -5.62 11.57 0.37
C LEU A 9 -6.31 11.23 -0.96
N ILE A 10 -5.81 11.79 -2.06
CA ILE A 10 -6.34 11.49 -3.41
C ILE A 10 -6.16 10.01 -3.73
N ALA A 11 -4.98 9.43 -3.46
CA ALA A 11 -4.72 8.01 -3.68
C ALA A 11 -5.67 7.12 -2.87
N THR A 12 -5.89 7.45 -1.59
CA THR A 12 -6.84 6.74 -0.73
C THR A 12 -8.26 6.79 -1.28
N ALA A 13 -8.74 7.96 -1.74
CA ALA A 13 -10.07 8.05 -2.34
C ALA A 13 -10.17 7.26 -3.65
N ALA A 14 -9.14 7.34 -4.50
CA ALA A 14 -9.12 6.70 -5.82
C ALA A 14 -9.02 5.17 -5.77
N ILE A 15 -8.46 4.60 -4.70
CA ILE A 15 -8.30 3.13 -4.60
C ILE A 15 -9.57 2.43 -4.11
N VAL A 16 -10.49 3.13 -3.43
CA VAL A 16 -11.73 2.53 -2.87
C VAL A 16 -12.54 1.76 -3.91
N PRO A 17 -12.83 2.30 -5.12
CA PRO A 17 -13.57 1.55 -6.14
C PRO A 17 -12.87 0.26 -6.57
N ALA A 18 -11.53 0.25 -6.62
CA ALA A 18 -10.78 -0.96 -6.98
C ALA A 18 -10.93 -2.05 -5.92
N PHE A 19 -10.89 -1.70 -4.63
CA PHE A 19 -11.09 -2.67 -3.55
C PHE A 19 -12.51 -3.21 -3.49
N LEU A 20 -13.52 -2.38 -3.73
CA LEU A 20 -14.92 -2.81 -3.79
C LEU A 20 -15.22 -3.67 -5.01
N ALA A 21 -14.56 -3.41 -6.14
CA ALA A 21 -14.76 -4.14 -7.37
C ALA A 21 -14.35 -5.62 -7.27
N ILE A 22 -13.34 -5.97 -6.47
CA ILE A 22 -12.83 -7.34 -6.37
C ILE A 22 -13.91 -8.34 -5.92
N PRO A 23 -14.53 -8.21 -4.72
CA PRO A 23 -15.60 -9.12 -4.32
C PRO A 23 -16.83 -8.98 -5.22
N PHE A 24 -17.14 -7.77 -5.72
CA PHE A 24 -18.24 -7.58 -6.66
C PHE A 24 -18.08 -8.43 -7.93
N PHE A 25 -16.91 -8.42 -8.56
CA PHE A 25 -16.66 -9.21 -9.78
C PHE A 25 -16.57 -10.70 -9.50
N LYS A 26 -16.05 -11.10 -8.33
CA LYS A 26 -16.06 -12.49 -7.88
C LYS A 26 -17.49 -13.00 -7.71
N ASP A 27 -18.32 -12.29 -6.94
CA ASP A 27 -19.66 -12.75 -6.58
C ASP A 27 -20.66 -12.64 -7.74
N ARG A 28 -20.54 -11.58 -8.57
CA ARG A 28 -21.49 -11.31 -9.65
C ARG A 28 -21.15 -12.02 -10.95
N TYR A 29 -19.86 -12.24 -11.24
CA TYR A 29 -19.38 -12.74 -12.52
C TYR A 29 -18.45 -13.96 -12.40
N GLY A 30 -18.17 -14.45 -11.20
CA GLY A 30 -17.29 -15.61 -10.99
C GLY A 30 -15.82 -15.33 -11.33
N VAL A 31 -15.41 -14.06 -11.39
CA VAL A 31 -14.04 -13.69 -11.76
C VAL A 31 -13.11 -13.94 -10.57
N ASP A 32 -12.12 -14.79 -10.78
CA ASP A 32 -11.08 -15.04 -9.77
C ASP A 32 -10.30 -13.74 -9.46
N PRO A 33 -10.01 -13.43 -8.18
CA PRO A 33 -9.28 -12.21 -7.81
C PRO A 33 -7.91 -12.06 -8.48
N LEU A 34 -7.22 -13.15 -8.82
CA LEU A 34 -5.95 -13.08 -9.57
C LEU A 34 -6.17 -12.71 -11.03
N VAL A 35 -7.25 -13.18 -11.65
CA VAL A 35 -7.63 -12.75 -13.00
C VAL A 35 -7.96 -11.26 -12.99
N TYR A 36 -8.73 -10.78 -12.01
CA TYR A 36 -9.00 -9.35 -11.84
C TYR A 36 -7.69 -8.55 -11.68
N LEU A 37 -6.77 -9.04 -10.84
CA LEU A 37 -5.47 -8.41 -10.60
C LEU A 37 -4.65 -8.24 -11.89
N VAL A 38 -4.56 -9.28 -12.73
CA VAL A 38 -3.83 -9.21 -14.00
C VAL A 38 -4.39 -8.10 -14.89
N TRP A 39 -5.71 -8.08 -15.10
CA TRP A 39 -6.34 -7.06 -15.96
C TRP A 39 -6.25 -5.66 -15.37
N TYR A 40 -6.40 -5.52 -14.05
CA TYR A 40 -6.28 -4.25 -13.33
C TYR A 40 -4.87 -3.65 -13.48
N PHE A 41 -3.81 -4.43 -13.26
CA PHE A 41 -2.44 -3.94 -13.42
C PHE A 41 -2.06 -3.71 -14.89
N MET A 42 -2.61 -4.48 -15.83
CA MET A 42 -2.44 -4.21 -17.26
C MET A 42 -3.03 -2.85 -17.65
N ALA A 43 -4.26 -2.56 -17.23
CA ALA A 43 -4.89 -1.26 -17.46
C ALA A 43 -4.11 -0.11 -16.79
N THR A 44 -3.60 -0.35 -15.59
CA THR A 44 -2.76 0.60 -14.85
C THR A 44 -1.45 0.87 -15.59
N ALA A 45 -0.77 -0.17 -16.08
CA ALA A 45 0.48 -0.05 -16.85
C ALA A 45 0.28 0.74 -18.14
N ILE A 46 -0.81 0.47 -18.89
CA ILE A 46 -1.17 1.25 -20.07
C ILE A 46 -1.38 2.72 -19.71
N SER A 47 -2.14 2.99 -18.65
CA SER A 47 -2.44 4.35 -18.20
C SER A 47 -1.17 5.11 -17.78
N ILE A 48 -0.25 4.43 -17.08
CA ILE A 48 1.07 4.98 -16.71
C ILE A 48 1.91 5.26 -17.96
N ALA A 49 1.93 4.36 -18.95
CA ALA A 49 2.67 4.56 -20.19
C ALA A 49 2.14 5.77 -20.99
N LEU A 50 0.81 5.94 -21.06
CA LEU A 50 0.17 7.10 -21.69
C LEU A 50 0.46 8.40 -20.92
N TYR A 51 0.40 8.36 -19.59
CA TYR A 51 0.77 9.50 -18.75
C TYR A 51 2.25 9.87 -18.95
N TRP A 52 3.11 8.86 -19.04
CA TRP A 52 4.54 9.06 -19.27
C TRP A 52 4.80 9.68 -20.64
N ALA A 53 4.19 9.14 -21.70
CA ALA A 53 4.30 9.67 -23.05
C ALA A 53 3.79 11.13 -23.16
N SER A 54 2.68 11.45 -22.49
CA SER A 54 2.10 12.80 -22.51
C SER A 54 2.85 13.82 -21.64
N SER A 55 3.66 13.38 -20.69
CA SER A 55 4.42 14.28 -19.80
C SER A 55 5.54 15.07 -20.48
N GLY A 56 5.97 14.69 -21.70
CA GLY A 56 7.12 15.28 -22.38
C GLY A 56 8.47 15.07 -21.68
N ARG A 57 8.50 14.28 -20.60
CA ARG A 57 9.68 14.03 -19.74
C ARG A 57 10.21 12.61 -19.87
N ALA A 58 9.95 11.96 -21.01
CA ALA A 58 10.27 10.55 -21.20
C ALA A 58 11.75 10.23 -20.94
N SER A 59 12.64 11.08 -21.45
CA SER A 59 14.09 10.94 -21.33
C SER A 59 14.68 11.24 -19.96
N THR A 60 13.95 11.97 -19.09
CA THR A 60 14.45 12.36 -17.75
C THR A 60 13.97 11.44 -16.64
N LEU A 61 13.08 10.51 -16.96
CA LEU A 61 12.44 9.62 -15.98
C LEU A 61 13.00 8.18 -16.00
N VAL A 62 13.90 7.85 -16.94
CA VAL A 62 14.56 6.54 -16.97
C VAL A 62 15.73 6.55 -15.96
N PRO A 63 15.69 5.69 -14.92
CA PRO A 63 16.79 5.60 -13.95
C PRO A 63 18.06 5.00 -14.59
N PRO A 64 19.23 5.17 -13.95
CA PRO A 64 20.43 4.41 -14.31
C PRO A 64 20.16 2.90 -14.33
N ALA A 65 20.79 2.16 -15.26
CA ALA A 65 20.46 0.75 -15.53
C ALA A 65 20.51 -0.16 -14.29
N GLY A 66 21.47 0.06 -13.38
CA GLY A 66 21.54 -0.70 -12.12
C GLY A 66 20.34 -0.46 -11.20
N ALA A 67 19.92 0.80 -11.04
CA ALA A 67 18.75 1.16 -10.24
C ALA A 67 17.46 0.64 -10.89
N LEU A 68 17.35 0.75 -12.21
CA LEU A 68 16.22 0.21 -12.96
C LEU A 68 16.10 -1.30 -12.76
N THR A 69 17.21 -2.04 -12.86
CA THR A 69 17.22 -3.50 -12.64
C THR A 69 16.76 -3.86 -11.23
N ALA A 70 17.25 -3.16 -10.20
CA ALA A 70 16.83 -3.39 -8.83
C ALA A 70 15.33 -3.10 -8.63
N ILE A 71 14.81 -1.99 -9.17
CA ILE A 71 13.38 -1.65 -9.12
C ILE A 71 12.53 -2.75 -9.77
N LEU A 72 12.93 -3.22 -10.95
CA LEU A 72 12.21 -4.27 -11.67
C LEU A 72 12.20 -5.59 -10.90
N LEU A 73 13.35 -6.02 -10.35
CA LEU A 73 13.41 -7.24 -9.54
C LEU A 73 12.55 -7.13 -8.28
N ILE A 74 12.58 -6.00 -7.58
CA ILE A 74 11.72 -5.76 -6.42
C ILE A 74 10.24 -5.84 -6.81
N GLY A 75 9.87 -5.21 -7.94
CA GLY A 75 8.50 -5.25 -8.46
C GLY A 75 8.03 -6.66 -8.84
N ILE A 76 8.87 -7.42 -9.54
CA ILE A 76 8.55 -8.78 -9.99
C ILE A 76 8.37 -9.72 -8.81
N PHE A 77 9.28 -9.71 -7.83
CA PHE A 77 9.22 -10.66 -6.72
C PHE A 77 8.29 -10.18 -5.61
N PHE A 78 8.59 -9.02 -5.02
CA PHE A 78 7.85 -8.53 -3.86
C PHE A 78 6.55 -7.85 -4.27
N GLY A 79 6.55 -7.08 -5.35
CA GLY A 79 5.36 -6.40 -5.84
C GLY A 79 4.27 -7.38 -6.29
N ALA A 80 4.61 -8.37 -7.13
CA ALA A 80 3.65 -9.37 -7.58
C ALA A 80 3.13 -10.23 -6.42
N PHE A 81 4.02 -10.69 -5.52
CA PHE A 81 3.63 -11.50 -4.37
C PHE A 81 2.72 -10.73 -3.39
N ALA A 82 3.07 -9.49 -3.07
CA ALA A 82 2.29 -8.65 -2.16
C ALA A 82 0.89 -8.37 -2.70
N ASN A 83 0.80 -7.92 -3.96
CA ASN A 83 -0.49 -7.61 -4.57
C ASN A 83 -1.34 -8.86 -4.82
N GLY A 84 -0.71 -9.95 -5.29
CA GLY A 84 -1.37 -11.24 -5.49
C GLY A 84 -1.99 -11.77 -4.19
N SER A 85 -1.24 -11.70 -3.09
CA SER A 85 -1.73 -12.12 -1.77
C SER A 85 -2.84 -11.20 -1.26
N LEU A 86 -2.68 -9.88 -1.42
CA LEU A 86 -3.65 -8.89 -0.99
C LEU A 86 -5.01 -9.03 -1.72
N PHE A 87 -4.99 -9.20 -3.05
CA PHE A 87 -6.21 -9.28 -3.85
C PHE A 87 -6.97 -10.59 -3.61
N GLN A 88 -6.25 -11.70 -3.44
CA GLN A 88 -6.85 -12.96 -2.99
C GLN A 88 -7.50 -12.79 -1.61
N ALA A 89 -6.79 -12.18 -0.65
CA ALA A 89 -7.33 -11.94 0.68
C ALA A 89 -8.61 -11.07 0.64
N MET A 90 -8.66 -10.05 -0.21
CA MET A 90 -9.87 -9.23 -0.41
C MET A 90 -11.07 -10.03 -0.93
N GLY A 91 -10.83 -11.03 -1.79
CA GLY A 91 -11.88 -11.93 -2.25
C GLY A 91 -12.31 -13.00 -1.23
N LEU A 92 -11.57 -13.19 -0.14
CA LEU A 92 -11.84 -14.21 0.89
C LEU A 92 -12.36 -13.61 2.19
N ALA A 93 -12.02 -12.36 2.48
CA ALA A 93 -12.37 -11.70 3.73
C ALA A 93 -13.89 -11.44 3.85
N PRO A 94 -14.45 -11.46 5.06
CA PRO A 94 -15.86 -11.11 5.28
C PRO A 94 -16.17 -9.64 4.97
N ASN A 95 -15.13 -8.80 4.92
CA ASN A 95 -15.21 -7.42 4.45
C ASN A 95 -13.92 -7.11 3.65
N PRO A 96 -14.02 -6.66 2.39
CA PRO A 96 -12.88 -6.40 1.53
C PRO A 96 -11.98 -5.25 2.02
N GLY A 97 -12.47 -4.41 2.94
CA GLY A 97 -11.70 -3.36 3.57
C GLY A 97 -10.72 -3.85 4.64
N LEU A 98 -10.88 -5.07 5.19
CA LEU A 98 -10.01 -5.57 6.24
C LEU A 98 -8.58 -5.89 5.75
N PRO A 99 -8.37 -6.60 4.63
CA PRO A 99 -7.02 -6.91 4.16
C PRO A 99 -6.16 -5.67 3.82
N PRO A 100 -6.67 -4.63 3.13
CA PRO A 100 -5.90 -3.41 2.90
C PRO A 100 -5.51 -2.68 4.18
N VAL A 101 -6.35 -2.73 5.20
CA VAL A 101 -6.06 -2.11 6.50
C VAL A 101 -4.91 -2.85 7.19
N ILE A 102 -4.94 -4.19 7.23
CA ILE A 102 -3.80 -4.99 7.70
C ILE A 102 -2.56 -4.71 6.85
N TYR A 103 -2.68 -4.68 5.53
CA TYR A 103 -1.57 -4.41 4.63
C TYR A 103 -0.93 -3.02 4.89
N ALA A 104 -1.74 -2.02 5.23
CA ALA A 104 -1.25 -0.69 5.57
C ALA A 104 -0.34 -0.66 6.81
N THR A 105 -0.35 -1.70 7.66
CA THR A 105 0.62 -1.84 8.77
C THR A 105 2.07 -1.91 8.32
N ALA A 106 2.33 -2.31 7.07
CA ALA A 106 3.67 -2.30 6.51
C ALA A 106 4.30 -0.90 6.62
N SER A 107 3.51 0.17 6.58
CA SER A 107 3.98 1.55 6.78
C SER A 107 4.65 1.77 8.14
N LEU A 108 4.22 1.06 9.19
CA LEU A 108 4.79 1.15 10.54
C LEU A 108 6.18 0.52 10.59
N VAL A 109 6.30 -0.65 9.94
CA VAL A 109 7.58 -1.35 9.78
C VAL A 109 8.52 -0.49 8.95
N VAL A 110 8.04 0.09 7.85
CA VAL A 110 8.82 1.02 7.01
C VAL A 110 9.25 2.26 7.79
N PHE A 111 8.39 2.85 8.62
CA PHE A 111 8.74 4.02 9.44
C PHE A 111 9.90 3.71 10.40
N GLY A 112 9.80 2.60 11.15
CA GLY A 112 10.86 2.17 12.07
C GLY A 112 12.15 1.75 11.37
N LEU A 113 12.05 0.95 10.31
CA LEU A 113 13.21 0.50 9.53
C LEU A 113 13.91 1.68 8.84
N SER A 114 13.16 2.68 8.34
CA SER A 114 13.77 3.86 7.71
C SER A 114 14.65 4.62 8.70
N ALA A 115 14.21 4.76 9.95
CA ALA A 115 15.02 5.37 11.00
C ALA A 115 16.27 4.53 11.30
N ALA A 116 16.12 3.22 11.51
CA ALA A 116 17.23 2.32 11.78
C ALA A 116 18.27 2.30 10.64
N LEU A 117 17.81 2.29 9.39
CA LEU A 117 18.68 2.30 8.20
C LEU A 117 19.38 3.65 8.02
N ALA A 118 18.69 4.77 8.25
CA ALA A 118 19.30 6.10 8.22
C ALA A 118 20.43 6.26 9.25
N THR A 119 20.26 5.69 10.45
CA THR A 119 21.29 5.71 11.50
C THR A 119 22.43 4.74 11.21
N SER A 120 22.13 3.52 10.74
CA SER A 120 23.13 2.46 10.55
C SER A 120 23.93 2.61 9.24
N PHE A 121 23.31 3.18 8.21
CA PHE A 121 23.86 3.29 6.87
C PHE A 121 23.69 4.72 6.30
N PRO A 122 24.26 5.75 6.95
CA PRO A 122 24.05 7.16 6.59
C PRO A 122 24.60 7.55 5.22
N LEU A 123 25.51 6.74 4.65
CA LEU A 123 26.01 6.90 3.28
C LEU A 123 24.95 6.58 2.21
N PHE A 124 23.97 5.73 2.55
CA PHE A 124 22.96 5.23 1.61
C PHE A 124 21.56 5.77 1.90
N PHE A 125 21.25 6.09 3.15
CA PHE A 125 19.93 6.53 3.60
C PHE A 125 20.00 7.94 4.16
N LYS A 126 19.13 8.81 3.67
CA LYS A 126 18.98 10.17 4.22
C LYS A 126 18.39 10.09 5.63
N PRO A 127 18.77 11.01 6.53
CA PRO A 127 18.10 11.18 7.81
C PRO A 127 16.59 11.33 7.62
N VAL A 128 15.82 10.60 8.40
CA VAL A 128 14.36 10.66 8.41
C VAL A 128 13.88 11.30 9.72
N GLU A 129 12.77 12.03 9.65
CA GLU A 129 12.19 12.70 10.81
C GLU A 129 11.40 11.71 11.68
N THR A 130 11.90 11.45 12.87
CA THR A 130 11.33 10.51 13.86
C THR A 130 10.65 11.22 15.02
N ASP A 131 9.77 12.17 14.73
CA ASP A 131 9.03 12.90 15.77
C ASP A 131 8.22 11.92 16.65
N PRO A 132 8.38 11.94 17.99
CA PRO A 132 7.58 11.15 18.93
C PRO A 132 6.07 11.28 18.74
N SER A 133 5.57 12.42 18.25
CA SER A 133 4.14 12.62 17.96
C SER A 133 3.63 11.63 16.89
N ARG A 134 4.48 11.25 15.92
CA ARG A 134 4.16 10.27 14.88
C ARG A 134 4.09 8.86 15.45
N LEU A 135 4.88 8.54 16.47
CA LEU A 135 4.82 7.25 17.18
C LEU A 135 3.47 7.05 17.89
N VAL A 136 2.87 8.11 18.43
CA VAL A 136 1.52 8.04 19.00
C VAL A 136 0.49 7.69 17.91
N GLY A 137 0.59 8.34 16.74
CA GLY A 137 -0.26 8.01 15.58
C GLY A 137 -0.12 6.54 15.15
N VAL A 138 1.10 6.02 15.15
CA VAL A 138 1.38 4.59 14.89
C VAL A 138 0.67 3.69 15.90
N VAL A 139 0.75 3.99 17.20
CA VAL A 139 0.08 3.21 18.25
C VAL A 139 -1.44 3.23 18.08
N LEU A 140 -2.03 4.38 17.72
CA LEU A 140 -3.47 4.48 17.45
C LEU A 140 -3.90 3.64 16.25
N VAL A 141 -3.09 3.62 15.18
CA VAL A 141 -3.32 2.78 14.01
C VAL A 141 -3.29 1.30 14.41
N ILE A 142 -2.26 0.86 15.16
CA ILE A 142 -2.15 -0.52 15.68
C ILE A 142 -3.36 -0.89 16.56
N GLY A 143 -3.79 0.02 17.43
CA GLY A 143 -4.98 -0.18 18.27
C GLY A 143 -6.25 -0.35 17.45
N GLY A 144 -6.48 0.52 16.46
CA GLY A 144 -7.61 0.41 15.54
C GLY A 144 -7.61 -0.89 14.74
N LEU A 145 -6.43 -1.32 14.29
CA LEU A 145 -6.23 -2.59 13.60
C LEU A 145 -6.56 -3.81 14.43
N TYR A 146 -6.10 -3.86 15.68
CA TYR A 146 -6.43 -4.94 16.62
C TYR A 146 -7.95 -5.09 16.75
N LEU A 147 -8.67 -3.97 16.86
CA LEU A 147 -10.13 -3.99 16.95
C LEU A 147 -10.80 -4.46 15.63
N LEU A 148 -10.32 -3.98 14.49
CA LEU A 148 -10.83 -4.40 13.17
C LEU A 148 -10.58 -5.89 12.89
N ALA A 149 -9.52 -6.46 13.44
CA ALA A 149 -9.23 -7.90 13.38
C ALA A 149 -10.09 -8.75 14.36
N GLY A 150 -11.06 -8.15 15.05
CA GLY A 150 -11.92 -8.83 16.04
C GLY A 150 -11.36 -8.85 17.45
N GLY A 151 -10.27 -8.11 17.69
CA GLY A 151 -9.72 -7.87 19.02
C GLY A 151 -10.75 -7.20 19.93
N ARG A 152 -10.80 -7.66 21.18
CA ARG A 152 -11.76 -7.16 22.16
C ARG A 152 -11.10 -6.07 22.99
N LEU A 153 -11.79 -4.93 23.13
CA LEU A 153 -11.42 -3.94 24.14
C LEU A 153 -11.50 -4.58 25.54
N PRO A 154 -10.59 -4.21 26.45
CA PRO A 154 -10.71 -4.54 27.87
C PRO A 154 -12.09 -4.19 28.42
N GLY A 155 -12.60 -5.00 29.36
CA GLY A 155 -13.97 -4.87 29.88
C GLY A 155 -14.35 -3.50 30.45
N PHE A 156 -13.37 -2.69 30.87
CA PHE A 156 -13.60 -1.33 31.39
C PHE A 156 -13.79 -0.24 30.31
N LEU A 157 -13.50 -0.55 29.03
CA LEU A 157 -13.77 0.35 27.88
C LEU A 157 -15.04 -0.04 27.12
N ARG A 158 -15.63 -1.19 27.48
CA ARG A 158 -16.98 -1.54 27.08
C ARG A 158 -17.91 -0.77 28.00
N GLY A 159 -18.37 0.39 27.57
CA GLY A 159 -19.52 1.04 28.20
C GLY A 159 -20.65 0.01 28.35
N ALA A 160 -21.34 0.07 29.49
CA ALA A 160 -22.42 -0.84 29.87
C ALA A 160 -23.46 -1.05 28.76
#